data_AF-A0A240UQ57-F1
#
_entry.id   AF-A0A240UQ57-F1
#
_cell.length_a   1.000
_cell.length_b   1.000
_cell.length_c   1.000
_cell.angle_alpha   90.00
_cell.angle_beta   90.00
_cell.angle_gamma   90.00
#
_symmetry.space_group_name_H-M   'P 1'
#
loop_
_entity.id
_entity.type
_entity.pdbx_description
1 polymer ?
#
loop_
_entity_poly.entity_id
_entity_poly.type
_entity_poly.pdbx_seq_one_letter_code
_entity_poly.pdbx_strand_id
1 'polypeptide(L)'
;MQILNCEQGTPEWHAARLGIVTMSELKTLLVKGKGPGGFGAGALSYMHQLIGERITGESADAFSGNAHTQRGHALEPMARELYSEATGNTQLEQVGIILNHGAGFSPDSLVGSDGLIEVKTKLPKYQIELLLADELPQEHVAQCQGGLWISGREWIDFVSYWPGMPLFVKRAYRNEAMIQNIAERVEAFYEELERRTLQVMAA
;
A
#
# COMPACT_ATOMS: atom_id res chain seq x y z
N MET A 1 -11.79 10.24 6.41
CA MET A 1 -10.88 9.18 6.89
C MET A 1 -11.60 8.29 7.90
N GLN A 2 -11.49 6.97 7.72
CA GLN A 2 -12.00 5.95 8.62
C GLN A 2 -10.89 4.93 8.87
N ILE A 3 -10.67 4.53 10.12
CA ILE A 3 -9.73 3.47 10.48
C ILE A 3 -10.54 2.23 10.85
N LEU A 4 -10.26 1.11 10.19
CA LEU A 4 -10.87 -0.18 10.48
C LEU A 4 -9.90 -1.06 11.26
N ASN A 5 -10.31 -1.41 12.48
CA ASN A 5 -9.57 -2.29 13.37
C ASN A 5 -9.97 -3.74 13.13
N CYS A 6 -9.37 -4.34 12.11
CA CYS A 6 -9.39 -5.78 11.84
C CYS A 6 -7.96 -6.27 11.63
N GLU A 7 -7.72 -7.55 11.84
CA GLU A 7 -6.43 -8.16 11.53
C GLU A 7 -6.26 -8.22 10.01
N GLN A 8 -5.07 -7.87 9.50
CA GLN A 8 -4.81 -7.91 8.07
C GLN A 8 -4.82 -9.37 7.57
N GLY A 9 -5.43 -9.59 6.42
CA GLY A 9 -5.62 -10.94 5.86
C GLY A 9 -6.88 -11.67 6.35
N THR A 10 -7.67 -11.08 7.27
CA THR A 10 -8.98 -11.67 7.61
C THR A 10 -10.04 -11.37 6.55
N PRO A 11 -11.15 -12.12 6.50
CA PRO A 11 -12.26 -11.85 5.58
C PRO A 11 -12.79 -10.41 5.67
N GLU A 12 -12.84 -9.82 6.87
CA GLU A 12 -13.29 -8.44 7.09
C GLU A 12 -12.33 -7.43 6.45
N TRP A 13 -11.02 -7.70 6.54
CA TRP A 13 -9.99 -6.89 5.89
C TRP A 13 -10.09 -6.97 4.36
N HIS A 14 -10.29 -8.17 3.82
CA HIS A 14 -10.50 -8.37 2.38
C HIS A 14 -11.78 -7.67 1.90
N ALA A 15 -12.88 -7.76 2.65
CA ALA A 15 -14.13 -7.09 2.32
C ALA A 15 -13.97 -5.56 2.30
N ALA A 16 -13.20 -4.99 3.22
CA ALA A 16 -12.93 -3.55 3.24
C ALA A 16 -12.07 -3.04 2.05
N ARG A 17 -11.37 -3.94 1.36
CA ARG A 17 -10.51 -3.65 0.19
C ARG A 17 -11.21 -3.88 -1.14
N LEU A 18 -12.39 -4.48 -1.11
CA LEU A 18 -13.11 -4.93 -2.30
C LEU A 18 -13.50 -3.73 -3.18
N GLY A 19 -13.10 -3.76 -4.45
CA GLY A 19 -13.51 -2.78 -5.44
C GLY A 19 -12.91 -1.38 -5.25
N ILE A 20 -11.88 -1.23 -4.43
CA ILE A 20 -11.20 0.06 -4.21
C ILE A 20 -9.71 -0.01 -4.57
N VAL A 21 -9.17 1.13 -4.99
CA VAL A 21 -7.73 1.33 -5.16
C VAL A 21 -7.06 1.20 -3.80
N THR A 22 -6.03 0.35 -3.72
CA THR A 22 -5.18 0.21 -2.54
C THR A 22 -3.79 0.76 -2.82
N MET A 23 -3.15 1.40 -1.82
CA MET A 23 -1.86 2.08 -2.06
C MET A 23 -0.72 1.14 -2.48
N SER A 24 -0.84 -0.17 -2.20
CA SER A 24 0.08 -1.19 -2.70
C SER A 24 0.07 -1.32 -4.23
N GLU A 25 -1.06 -1.02 -4.87
CA GLU A 25 -1.22 -1.06 -6.34
C GLU A 25 -0.92 0.28 -7.02
N LEU A 26 -0.57 1.32 -6.26
CA LEU A 26 -0.49 2.68 -6.79
C LEU A 26 0.57 2.84 -7.89
N LYS A 27 1.66 2.06 -7.83
CA LYS A 27 2.68 2.04 -8.89
C LYS A 27 2.06 1.70 -10.25
N THR A 28 1.09 0.78 -10.28
CA THR A 28 0.38 0.36 -11.51
C THR A 28 -0.37 1.53 -12.15
N LEU A 29 -0.99 2.39 -11.33
CA LEU A 29 -1.72 3.57 -11.79
C LEU A 29 -0.79 4.65 -12.34
N LEU A 30 0.39 4.84 -11.73
CA LEU A 30 1.34 5.90 -12.12
C LEU A 30 2.07 5.63 -13.45
N VAL A 31 2.00 4.41 -13.98
CA VAL A 31 2.58 4.10 -15.30
C VAL A 31 1.78 4.82 -16.40
N LYS A 32 2.46 5.72 -17.12
CA LYS A 32 1.90 6.42 -18.28
C LYS A 32 1.71 5.44 -19.45
N GLY A 33 0.56 5.52 -20.10
CA GLY A 33 0.22 4.70 -21.25
C GLY A 33 -0.63 5.44 -22.28
N LYS A 34 -1.02 4.71 -23.32
CA LYS A 34 -1.85 5.23 -24.43
C LYS A 34 -3.35 4.94 -24.26
N GLY A 35 -3.75 4.34 -23.14
CA GLY A 35 -5.15 4.07 -22.84
C GLY A 35 -5.91 5.34 -22.43
N PRO A 36 -7.24 5.22 -22.22
CA PRO A 36 -8.04 6.30 -21.65
C PRO A 36 -7.44 6.81 -20.34
N GLY A 37 -7.59 8.11 -20.05
CA GLY A 37 -6.95 8.75 -18.89
C GLY A 37 -5.41 8.70 -18.91
N GLY A 38 -4.78 8.31 -20.03
CA GLY A 38 -3.34 8.09 -20.11
C GLY A 38 -2.87 6.86 -19.33
N PHE A 39 -3.74 5.89 -19.08
CA PHE A 39 -3.42 4.67 -18.35
C PHE A 39 -2.71 3.63 -19.22
N GLY A 40 -1.77 2.89 -18.61
CA GLY A 40 -1.13 1.72 -19.20
C GLY A 40 -2.02 0.47 -19.11
N ALA A 41 -1.60 -0.61 -19.78
CA ALA A 41 -2.34 -1.88 -19.79
C ALA A 41 -2.54 -2.47 -18.39
N GLY A 42 -1.54 -2.35 -17.49
CA GLY A 42 -1.65 -2.83 -16.11
C GLY A 42 -2.74 -2.10 -15.32
N ALA A 43 -2.82 -0.77 -15.44
CA ALA A 43 -3.88 0.01 -14.80
C ALA A 43 -5.26 -0.34 -15.36
N LEU A 44 -5.40 -0.57 -16.66
CA LEU A 44 -6.67 -1.01 -17.24
C LEU A 44 -7.06 -2.42 -16.76
N SER A 45 -6.10 -3.33 -16.63
CA SER A 45 -6.35 -4.67 -16.07
C SER A 45 -6.81 -4.60 -14.62
N TYR A 46 -6.13 -3.80 -13.78
CA TYR A 46 -6.53 -3.58 -12.39
C TYR A 46 -7.91 -2.91 -12.29
N MET A 47 -8.21 -1.98 -13.19
CA MET A 47 -9.54 -1.36 -13.27
C MET A 47 -10.63 -2.39 -13.57
N HIS A 48 -10.42 -3.29 -14.53
CA HIS A 48 -11.38 -4.36 -14.83
C HIS A 48 -11.58 -5.30 -13.65
N GLN A 49 -10.50 -5.58 -12.91
CA GLN A 49 -10.59 -6.34 -11.66
C GLN A 49 -11.53 -5.63 -10.66
N LEU A 50 -11.29 -4.35 -10.36
CA LEU A 50 -12.11 -3.61 -9.40
C LEU A 50 -13.57 -3.45 -9.87
N ILE A 51 -13.82 -3.32 -11.17
CA ILE A 51 -15.18 -3.34 -11.74
C ILE A 51 -15.84 -4.69 -11.47
N GLY A 52 -15.14 -5.79 -11.76
CA GLY A 52 -15.61 -7.15 -11.48
C GLY A 52 -15.98 -7.32 -10.01
N GLU A 53 -15.06 -6.97 -9.11
CA GLU A 53 -15.26 -7.03 -7.65
C GLU A 53 -16.49 -6.24 -7.18
N ARG A 54 -16.71 -5.05 -7.73
CA ARG A 54 -17.89 -4.22 -7.42
C ARG A 54 -19.20 -4.83 -7.91
N ILE A 55 -19.18 -5.49 -9.07
CA ILE A 55 -20.38 -6.09 -9.67
C ILE A 55 -20.73 -7.41 -8.97
N THR A 56 -19.75 -8.26 -8.72
CA THR A 56 -19.97 -9.61 -8.17
C THR A 56 -20.06 -9.62 -6.65
N GLY A 57 -19.45 -8.65 -5.97
CA GLY A 57 -19.22 -8.72 -4.52
C GLY A 57 -18.16 -9.75 -4.12
N GLU A 58 -17.45 -10.33 -5.10
CA GLU A 58 -16.44 -11.37 -4.90
C GLU A 58 -15.05 -10.80 -5.18
N SER A 59 -14.12 -11.04 -4.25
CA SER A 59 -12.72 -10.68 -4.44
C SER A 59 -12.15 -11.45 -5.63
N ALA A 60 -11.53 -10.76 -6.59
CA ALA A 60 -10.77 -11.42 -7.64
C ALA A 60 -9.51 -12.10 -7.08
N ASP A 61 -9.11 -11.73 -5.87
CA ASP A 61 -7.94 -12.25 -5.18
C ASP A 61 -8.29 -13.57 -4.49
N ALA A 62 -8.17 -14.67 -5.24
CA ALA A 62 -8.06 -16.03 -4.68
C ALA A 62 -6.61 -16.33 -4.25
N PHE A 63 -5.71 -15.34 -4.26
CA PHE A 63 -4.31 -15.53 -3.94
C PHE A 63 -4.12 -15.79 -2.43
N SER A 64 -3.93 -17.06 -2.08
CA SER A 64 -3.63 -17.53 -0.72
C SER A 64 -2.19 -17.21 -0.25
N GLY A 65 -1.51 -16.28 -0.92
CA GLY A 65 -0.11 -15.96 -0.69
C GLY A 65 0.86 -16.89 -1.44
N ASN A 66 2.13 -16.48 -1.49
CA ASN A 66 3.24 -17.36 -1.86
C ASN A 66 4.22 -17.47 -0.69
N ALA A 67 5.29 -18.26 -0.86
CA ALA A 67 6.31 -18.43 0.17
C ALA A 67 6.96 -17.10 0.64
N HIS A 68 6.99 -16.06 -0.22
CA HIS A 68 7.49 -14.75 0.19
C HIS A 68 6.49 -13.98 1.04
N THR A 69 5.19 -14.01 0.69
CA THR A 69 4.13 -13.39 1.49
C THR A 69 4.02 -14.03 2.87
N GLN A 70 4.00 -15.37 2.93
CA GLN A 70 3.93 -16.11 4.20
C GLN A 70 5.14 -15.82 5.11
N ARG A 71 6.35 -15.77 4.53
CA ARG A 71 7.54 -15.36 5.27
C ARG A 71 7.44 -13.92 5.76
N GLY A 72 6.87 -13.02 4.93
CA GLY A 72 6.60 -11.64 5.31
C GLY A 72 5.77 -11.56 6.59
N HIS A 73 4.60 -12.18 6.60
CA HIS A 73 3.72 -12.20 7.77
C HIS A 73 4.41 -12.80 9.01
N ALA A 74 5.20 -13.86 8.84
CA ALA A 74 5.91 -14.48 9.96
C ALA A 74 7.02 -13.58 10.57
N LEU A 75 7.64 -12.72 9.77
CA LEU A 75 8.78 -11.89 10.18
C LEU A 75 8.38 -10.45 10.56
N GLU A 76 7.21 -9.98 10.15
CA GLU A 76 6.73 -8.62 10.42
C GLU A 76 6.68 -8.28 11.92
N PRO A 77 6.21 -9.16 12.84
CA PRO A 77 6.25 -8.87 14.27
C PRO A 77 7.66 -8.60 14.80
N MET A 78 8.64 -9.40 14.35
CA MET A 78 10.05 -9.22 14.71
C MET A 78 10.62 -7.92 14.14
N ALA A 79 10.28 -7.57 12.90
CA ALA A 79 10.72 -6.31 12.29
C ALA A 79 10.17 -5.10 13.05
N ARG A 80 8.92 -5.17 13.52
CA ARG A 80 8.28 -4.13 14.34
C ARG A 80 8.94 -3.99 15.71
N GLU A 81 9.26 -5.10 16.36
CA GLU A 81 9.99 -5.12 17.63
C GLU A 81 11.37 -4.46 17.48
N LEU A 82 12.16 -4.89 16.49
CA LEU A 82 13.47 -4.31 16.20
C LEU A 82 13.37 -2.82 15.84
N TYR A 83 12.32 -2.40 15.13
CA TYR A 83 12.07 -0.99 14.85
C TYR A 83 11.83 -0.18 16.14
N SER A 84 11.00 -0.70 17.05
CA SER A 84 10.74 -0.07 18.35
C SER A 84 12.04 0.09 19.15
N GLU A 85 12.86 -0.96 19.23
CA GLU A 85 14.16 -0.94 19.91
C GLU A 85 15.14 0.05 19.27
N ALA A 86 15.24 0.06 17.94
CA ALA A 86 16.20 0.88 17.21
C ALA A 86 15.85 2.38 17.22
N THR A 87 14.55 2.71 17.27
CA THR A 87 14.07 4.11 17.16
C THR A 87 13.59 4.72 18.47
N GLY A 88 13.29 3.88 19.48
CA GLY A 88 12.63 4.29 20.72
C GLY A 88 11.14 4.55 20.58
N ASN A 89 10.54 4.31 19.40
CA ASN A 89 9.10 4.49 19.18
C ASN A 89 8.31 3.30 19.74
N THR A 90 7.78 3.46 20.95
CA THR A 90 7.05 2.39 21.66
C THR A 90 5.54 2.39 21.41
N GLN A 91 4.99 3.46 20.85
CA GLN A 91 3.55 3.61 20.57
C GLN A 91 3.21 3.09 19.16
N LEU A 92 3.29 1.78 18.98
CA LEU A 92 2.98 1.10 17.71
C LEU A 92 1.59 0.46 17.79
N GLU A 93 0.68 0.89 16.93
CA GLU A 93 -0.69 0.36 16.87
C GLU A 93 -0.93 -0.28 15.50
N GLN A 94 -1.27 -1.58 15.49
CA GLN A 94 -1.69 -2.26 14.27
C GLN A 94 -3.15 -1.95 13.95
N VAL A 95 -3.44 -1.69 12.68
CA VAL A 95 -4.79 -1.50 12.16
C VAL A 95 -4.94 -2.32 10.88
N GLY A 96 -6.19 -2.60 10.49
CA GLY A 96 -6.45 -3.36 9.27
C GLY A 96 -6.26 -2.48 8.04
N ILE A 97 -7.03 -1.41 7.96
CA ILE A 97 -6.98 -0.49 6.82
C ILE A 97 -7.49 0.90 7.21
N ILE A 98 -6.84 1.91 6.65
CA ILE A 98 -7.30 3.29 6.65
C ILE A 98 -8.00 3.54 5.31
N LEU A 99 -9.25 3.94 5.37
CA LEU A 99 -10.06 4.30 4.21
C LEU A 99 -10.21 5.82 4.13
N ASN A 100 -9.84 6.38 2.99
CA ASN A 100 -10.00 7.81 2.73
C ASN A 100 -10.00 8.07 1.22
N HIS A 101 -10.65 9.15 0.77
CA HIS A 101 -10.66 9.52 -0.66
C HIS A 101 -11.11 8.39 -1.62
N GLY A 102 -11.97 7.48 -1.15
CA GLY A 102 -12.40 6.31 -1.93
C GLY A 102 -11.30 5.26 -2.15
N ALA A 103 -10.17 5.35 -1.46
CA ALA A 103 -9.05 4.43 -1.56
C ALA A 103 -8.60 3.94 -0.17
N GLY A 104 -7.74 2.93 -0.16
CA GLY A 104 -7.35 2.23 1.07
C GLY A 104 -5.83 2.09 1.25
N PHE A 105 -5.37 2.21 2.50
CA PHE A 105 -3.99 1.92 2.89
C PHE A 105 -3.95 1.08 4.16
N SER A 106 -3.22 -0.02 4.14
CA SER A 106 -3.02 -0.92 5.28
C SER A 106 -1.59 -0.75 5.78
N PRO A 107 -1.30 0.21 6.68
CA PRO A 107 0.04 0.34 7.25
C PRO A 107 0.34 -0.85 8.15
N ASP A 108 1.62 -1.21 8.26
CA ASP A 108 2.02 -2.28 9.19
C ASP A 108 1.90 -1.84 10.65
N SER A 109 2.01 -0.53 10.94
CA SER A 109 1.54 0.11 12.19
C SER A 109 1.41 1.62 12.04
N LEU A 110 0.56 2.20 12.90
CA LEU A 110 0.58 3.61 13.26
C LEU A 110 1.69 3.84 14.30
N VAL A 111 2.35 4.99 14.24
CA VAL A 111 3.35 5.42 15.23
C VAL A 111 2.91 6.73 15.88
N GLY A 112 2.53 6.66 17.15
CA GLY A 112 1.96 7.82 17.87
C GLY A 112 0.83 8.50 17.09
N SER A 113 0.78 9.83 17.10
CA SER A 113 -0.24 10.61 16.37
C SER A 113 0.09 10.83 14.89
N ASP A 114 1.38 10.92 14.52
CA ASP A 114 1.78 11.54 13.25
C ASP A 114 2.57 10.61 12.32
N GLY A 115 2.91 9.40 12.77
CA GLY A 115 3.80 8.49 12.06
C GLY A 115 3.15 7.20 11.58
N LEU A 116 3.79 6.55 10.62
CA LEU A 116 3.43 5.24 10.08
C LEU A 116 4.68 4.37 9.94
N ILE A 117 4.51 3.06 9.87
CA ILE A 117 5.54 2.14 9.37
C ILE A 117 5.03 1.33 8.18
N GLU A 118 5.94 1.10 7.23
CA GLU A 118 5.77 0.16 6.10
C GLU A 118 6.93 -0.83 6.13
N VAL A 119 6.64 -2.08 6.47
CA VAL A 119 7.59 -3.17 6.66
C VAL A 119 7.72 -4.00 5.38
N LYS A 120 8.96 -4.35 5.04
CA LYS A 120 9.32 -5.32 4.01
C LYS A 120 10.31 -6.34 4.56
N THR A 121 10.28 -7.53 3.97
CA THR A 121 11.20 -8.63 4.32
C THR A 121 11.99 -9.05 3.09
N LYS A 122 12.78 -8.08 2.59
CA LYS A 122 13.55 -8.25 1.35
C LYS A 122 14.62 -9.34 1.54
N LEU A 123 14.84 -10.14 0.49
CA LEU A 123 15.90 -11.14 0.46
C LEU A 123 17.27 -10.53 0.79
N PRO A 124 18.25 -11.28 1.34
CA PRO A 124 19.53 -10.74 1.80
C PRO A 124 20.26 -9.88 0.78
N LYS A 125 20.28 -10.32 -0.49
CA LYS A 125 20.90 -9.55 -1.58
C LYS A 125 20.32 -8.13 -1.73
N TYR A 126 19.00 -8.00 -1.60
CA TYR A 126 18.31 -6.71 -1.70
C TYR A 126 18.37 -5.92 -0.39
N GLN A 127 18.46 -6.61 0.76
CA GLN A 127 18.72 -5.96 2.05
C GLN A 127 20.11 -5.29 2.05
N ILE A 128 21.12 -5.91 1.44
CA ILE A 128 22.46 -5.31 1.26
C ILE A 128 22.35 -4.05 0.39
N GLU A 129 21.66 -4.12 -0.75
CA GLU A 129 21.44 -2.96 -1.63
C GLU A 129 20.80 -1.79 -0.87
N LEU A 130 19.78 -2.07 -0.05
CA LEU A 130 19.13 -1.07 0.81
C LEU A 130 20.08 -0.42 1.79
N LEU A 131 20.80 -1.23 2.57
CA LEU A 131 21.71 -0.77 3.61
C LEU A 131 22.87 0.07 3.03
N LEU A 132 23.33 -0.26 1.81
CA LEU A 132 24.38 0.49 1.12
C LEU A 132 23.87 1.79 0.51
N ALA A 133 22.67 1.78 -0.07
CA ALA A 133 22.09 2.97 -0.69
C ALA A 133 21.64 4.00 0.35
N ASP A 134 21.15 3.54 1.51
CA ASP A 134 20.53 4.37 2.55
C ASP A 134 19.41 5.29 2.01
N GLU A 135 18.62 4.79 1.07
CA GLU A 135 17.55 5.53 0.41
C GLU A 135 16.25 4.73 0.40
N LEU A 136 15.11 5.44 0.39
CA LEU A 136 13.81 4.80 0.18
C LEU A 136 13.77 4.25 -1.26
N PRO A 137 13.54 2.94 -1.47
CA PRO A 137 13.54 2.38 -2.81
C PRO A 137 12.44 2.99 -3.67
N GLN A 138 12.80 3.32 -4.91
CA GLN A 138 11.90 3.97 -5.86
C GLN A 138 10.58 3.21 -6.05
N GLU A 139 10.59 1.89 -5.96
CA GLU A 139 9.39 1.06 -6.07
C GLU A 139 8.40 1.21 -4.89
N HIS A 140 8.85 1.69 -3.73
CA HIS A 140 8.02 1.87 -2.54
C HIS A 140 7.63 3.34 -2.29
N VAL A 141 8.28 4.30 -2.96
CA VAL A 141 7.98 5.74 -2.81
C VAL A 141 6.50 6.03 -3.05
N ALA A 142 5.91 5.47 -4.12
CA ALA A 142 4.50 5.65 -4.42
C ALA A 142 3.59 5.16 -3.29
N GLN A 143 3.81 3.93 -2.82
CA GLN A 143 3.03 3.35 -1.74
C GLN A 143 3.15 4.16 -0.44
N CYS A 144 4.37 4.60 -0.08
CA CYS A 144 4.63 5.40 1.12
C CYS A 144 3.92 6.77 1.05
N GLN A 145 4.08 7.49 -0.06
CA GLN A 145 3.43 8.80 -0.24
C GLN A 145 1.90 8.67 -0.34
N GLY A 146 1.40 7.61 -0.99
CA GLY A 146 -0.01 7.26 -0.99
C GLY A 146 -0.52 6.96 0.41
N GLY A 147 0.23 6.23 1.23
CA GLY A 147 -0.12 5.96 2.63
C GLY A 147 -0.21 7.24 3.47
N LEU A 148 0.70 8.20 3.27
CA LEU A 148 0.64 9.52 3.91
C LEU A 148 -0.57 10.34 3.44
N TRP A 149 -0.90 10.28 2.16
CA TRP A 149 -2.11 10.92 1.64
C TRP A 149 -3.38 10.35 2.27
N ILE A 150 -3.54 9.03 2.29
CA ILE A 150 -4.74 8.37 2.83
C ILE A 150 -4.89 8.59 4.33
N SER A 151 -3.80 8.50 5.09
CA SER A 151 -3.80 8.62 6.54
C SER A 151 -3.81 10.05 7.07
N GLY A 152 -3.43 11.03 6.24
CA GLY A 152 -3.22 12.41 6.70
C GLY A 152 -2.04 12.58 7.68
N ARG A 153 -1.19 11.56 7.83
CA ARG A 153 -0.02 11.59 8.72
C ARG A 153 1.18 12.28 8.08
N GLU A 154 2.14 12.68 8.90
CA GLU A 154 3.27 13.54 8.54
C GLU A 154 4.47 12.77 7.98
N TRP A 155 4.69 11.55 8.47
CA TRP A 155 5.82 10.74 8.06
C TRP A 155 5.54 9.24 8.12
N ILE A 156 6.30 8.50 7.33
CA ILE A 156 6.30 7.04 7.28
C ILE A 156 7.73 6.54 7.31
N ASP A 157 8.02 5.61 8.22
CA ASP A 157 9.28 4.89 8.24
C ASP A 157 9.15 3.62 7.38
N PHE A 158 9.89 3.56 6.28
CA PHE A 158 10.08 2.33 5.54
C PHE A 158 11.08 1.46 6.29
N VAL A 159 10.66 0.25 6.65
CA VAL A 159 11.44 -0.71 7.42
C VAL A 159 11.71 -1.92 6.54
N SER A 160 12.95 -2.39 6.48
CA SER A 160 13.26 -3.68 5.86
C SER A 160 14.14 -4.52 6.76
N TYR A 161 13.78 -5.80 6.88
CA TYR A 161 14.48 -6.74 7.74
C TYR A 161 14.64 -8.13 7.12
N TRP A 162 15.79 -8.74 7.39
CA TRP A 162 16.05 -10.16 7.18
C TRP A 162 16.76 -10.75 8.40
N PRO A 163 16.38 -11.95 8.89
CA PRO A 163 17.03 -12.59 10.03
C PRO A 163 18.55 -12.67 9.91
N GLY A 164 19.26 -12.12 10.91
CA GLY A 164 20.72 -12.09 10.95
C GLY A 164 21.37 -10.94 10.17
N MET A 165 20.59 -10.00 9.64
CA MET A 165 21.08 -8.78 8.99
C MET A 165 20.69 -7.52 9.78
N PRO A 166 21.42 -6.40 9.62
CA PRO A 166 21.02 -5.13 10.19
C PRO A 166 19.62 -4.69 9.72
N LEU A 167 18.85 -4.12 10.64
CA LEU A 167 17.58 -3.46 10.34
C LEU A 167 17.85 -2.24 9.44
N PHE A 168 17.07 -2.10 8.37
CA PHE A 168 17.03 -0.89 7.58
C PHE A 168 15.79 -0.08 7.96
N VAL A 169 15.97 1.21 8.28
CA VAL A 169 14.87 2.15 8.57
C VAL A 169 15.14 3.44 7.81
N LYS A 170 14.20 3.88 6.98
CA LYS A 170 14.27 5.17 6.29
C LYS A 170 12.98 5.94 6.41
N ARG A 171 13.05 7.12 7.03
CA ARG A 171 11.93 8.05 7.13
C ARG A 171 11.68 8.76 5.80
N ALA A 172 10.42 8.78 5.38
CA ALA A 172 9.91 9.67 4.35
C ALA A 172 8.86 10.61 4.95
N TYR A 173 9.00 11.89 4.66
CA TYR A 173 8.00 12.91 4.95
C TYR A 173 7.07 13.09 3.76
N ARG A 174 5.92 13.74 4.00
CA ARG A 174 4.99 14.13 2.95
C ARG A 174 5.69 14.92 1.85
N ASN A 175 5.47 14.50 0.61
CA ASN A 175 5.82 15.25 -0.58
C ASN A 175 4.52 15.70 -1.24
N GLU A 176 4.10 16.93 -0.98
CA GLU A 176 2.79 17.45 -1.42
C GLU A 176 2.65 17.44 -2.95
N ALA A 177 3.72 17.68 -3.70
CA ALA A 177 3.66 17.61 -5.17
C ALA A 177 3.39 16.18 -5.65
N MET A 178 3.99 15.18 -5.01
CA MET A 178 3.73 13.77 -5.32
C MET A 178 2.35 13.33 -4.86
N ILE A 179 1.92 13.75 -3.67
CA ILE A 179 0.58 13.46 -3.13
C ILE A 179 -0.50 14.06 -4.04
N GLN A 180 -0.32 15.29 -4.51
CA GLN A 180 -1.21 15.91 -5.49
C GLN A 180 -1.29 15.09 -6.78
N ASN A 181 -0.14 14.66 -7.32
CA ASN A 181 -0.12 13.81 -8.51
C ASN A 181 -0.82 12.45 -8.28
N ILE A 182 -0.66 11.86 -7.10
CA ILE A 182 -1.34 10.63 -6.70
C ILE A 182 -2.86 10.85 -6.67
N ALA A 183 -3.31 11.92 -6.03
CA ALA A 183 -4.72 12.25 -5.89
C ALA A 183 -5.39 12.43 -7.28
N GLU A 184 -4.79 13.24 -8.16
CA GLU A 184 -5.25 13.43 -9.54
C GLU A 184 -5.28 12.11 -10.32
N ARG A 185 -4.28 11.25 -10.10
CA ARG A 185 -4.20 9.97 -10.80
C ARG A 185 -5.28 8.99 -10.35
N VAL A 186 -5.58 8.96 -9.06
CA VAL A 186 -6.65 8.12 -8.49
C VAL A 186 -8.03 8.64 -8.91
N GLU A 187 -8.22 9.96 -8.93
CA GLU A 187 -9.45 10.59 -9.44
C GLU A 187 -9.72 10.22 -10.90
N ALA A 188 -8.75 10.46 -11.79
CA ALA A 188 -8.86 10.09 -13.21
C ALA A 188 -9.08 8.58 -13.41
N PHE A 189 -8.53 7.75 -12.52
CA PHE A 189 -8.75 6.30 -12.54
C PHE A 189 -10.20 5.96 -12.23
N TYR A 190 -10.78 6.57 -11.19
CA TYR A 190 -12.18 6.34 -10.83
C TYR A 190 -13.16 6.88 -11.86
N GLU A 191 -12.90 8.04 -12.48
CA GLU A 191 -13.72 8.55 -13.58
C GLU A 191 -13.84 7.55 -14.73
N GLU A 192 -12.71 6.99 -15.16
CA GLU A 192 -12.66 5.99 -16.23
C GLU A 192 -13.25 4.64 -15.77
N LEU A 193 -13.08 4.28 -14.49
CA LEU A 193 -13.69 3.09 -13.90
C LEU A 193 -15.22 3.19 -13.98
N GLU A 194 -15.82 4.28 -13.49
CA GLU A 194 -17.28 4.48 -13.53
C GLU A 194 -17.81 4.48 -14.96
N ARG A 195 -17.11 5.16 -15.88
CA ARG A 195 -17.48 5.18 -17.30
C ARG A 195 -17.54 3.77 -17.88
N ARG A 196 -16.59 2.91 -17.54
CA ARG A 196 -16.56 1.51 -17.99
C ARG A 196 -17.59 0.65 -17.29
N THR A 197 -17.83 0.84 -15.99
CA THR A 197 -18.88 0.14 -15.25
C THR A 197 -20.23 0.34 -15.93
N LEU A 198 -20.56 1.57 -16.32
CA LEU A 198 -21.81 1.87 -17.05
C LEU A 198 -21.88 1.14 -18.40
N GLN A 199 -20.77 1.03 -19.12
CA GLN A 199 -20.72 0.30 -20.40
C GLN A 199 -20.93 -1.21 -20.21
N VAL A 200 -20.35 -1.79 -19.15
CA VAL A 200 -20.49 -3.22 -18.83
C VAL A 200 -21.92 -3.55 -18.39
N MET A 201 -22.52 -2.72 -17.54
CA MET A 201 -23.89 -2.94 -17.04
C MET A 201 -24.99 -2.74 -18.10
N ALA A 202 -24.66 -2.13 -19.24
CA ALA A 202 -25.58 -1.92 -20.37
C ALA A 202 -25.49 -3.00 -21.46
N ALA A 203 -24.57 -3.96 -21.34
CA ALA A 203 -24.36 -5.07 -22.28
C ALA A 203 -25.34 -6.23 -22.02
#